data_AF-A0A0F7IHQ2-F1
#
_entry.id   AF-A0A0F7IHQ2-F1
#
_cell.length_a   1.000
_cell.length_b   1.000
_cell.length_c   1.000
_cell.angle_alpha   90.00
_cell.angle_beta   90.00
_cell.angle_gamma   90.00
#
_symmetry.space_group_name_H-M   'P 1'
#
loop_
_entity.id
_entity.type
_entity.pdbx_description
1 polymer ?
#
loop_
_entity_poly.entity_id
_entity_poly.type
_entity_poly.pdbx_seq_one_letter_code
_entity_poly.pdbx_strand_id
1 'polypeptide(L)'
;MINNILQVLGRPDVAGMVGFYFGVVILVLALFVRDLDMSRPVKIASIILLVSLSLLAGDVTVYLAVIFIVATGVTKSDFLLKLAAILRGGEGAKSYFDYLKELPFSKNLLKPGVAALRNGRASLETIGMEEVVLRYLERKYGTIIKRMVNVGKTVLDGVMATERGVVLIEVLFDTTEEAVRDALDKLVKAASVYRAKSEGDVELLLVFGTEKKPSIDVKRLARNVEEEYGVKVSVEFAEVSKLIGG
;
A
#
# COMPACT_ATOMS: atom_id res chain seq x y z
N MET A 1 3.68 -49.98 -12.54
CA MET A 1 3.74 -48.88 -13.54
C MET A 1 3.83 -47.51 -12.88
N ILE A 2 2.99 -47.19 -11.89
CA ILE A 2 3.02 -45.90 -11.15
C ILE A 2 4.35 -45.66 -10.41
N ASN A 3 4.95 -46.69 -9.78
CA ASN A 3 6.23 -46.55 -9.08
C ASN A 3 7.42 -46.21 -9.99
N ASN A 4 7.41 -46.68 -11.24
CA ASN A 4 8.46 -46.34 -12.22
C ASN A 4 8.30 -44.90 -12.72
N ILE A 5 7.07 -44.42 -12.85
CA ILE A 5 6.79 -43.02 -13.24
C ILE A 5 7.22 -42.07 -12.11
N LEU A 6 6.95 -42.39 -10.85
CA LEU A 6 7.39 -41.60 -9.70
C LEU A 6 8.92 -41.59 -9.55
N GLN A 7 9.60 -42.71 -9.82
CA GLN A 7 11.08 -42.74 -9.84
C GLN A 7 11.69 -41.89 -10.95
N VAL A 8 11.07 -41.85 -12.13
CA VAL A 8 11.51 -41.02 -13.25
C VAL A 8 11.22 -39.54 -13.00
N LEU A 9 10.10 -39.20 -12.34
CA LEU A 9 9.74 -37.82 -11.97
C LEU A 9 10.51 -37.29 -10.75
N GLY A 10 11.07 -38.18 -9.92
CA GLY A 10 11.92 -37.79 -8.78
C GLY A 10 13.29 -37.25 -9.19
N ARG A 11 13.64 -37.34 -10.48
CA ARG A 11 14.85 -36.79 -11.06
C ARG A 11 14.66 -35.29 -11.36
N PRO A 12 15.50 -34.39 -10.79
CA PRO A 12 15.32 -32.95 -10.92
C PRO A 12 15.42 -32.47 -12.38
N ASP A 13 16.26 -33.12 -13.18
CA ASP A 13 16.39 -32.87 -14.62
C ASP A 13 15.09 -33.18 -15.38
N VAL A 14 14.44 -34.30 -15.06
CA VAL A 14 13.17 -34.70 -15.71
C VAL A 14 12.02 -33.81 -15.26
N ALA A 15 11.94 -33.49 -13.97
CA ALA A 15 10.94 -32.56 -13.43
C ALA A 15 11.08 -31.16 -14.06
N GLY A 16 12.32 -30.68 -14.21
CA GLY A 16 12.62 -29.42 -14.90
C GLY A 16 12.18 -29.41 -16.36
N MET A 17 12.45 -30.49 -17.12
CA MET A 17 12.00 -30.59 -18.52
C MET A 17 10.48 -30.55 -18.64
N VAL A 18 9.77 -31.35 -17.82
CA VAL A 18 8.30 -31.40 -17.83
C VAL A 18 7.70 -30.05 -17.49
N GLY A 19 8.20 -29.39 -16.43
CA GLY A 19 7.76 -28.06 -16.05
C GLY A 19 8.03 -27.00 -17.13
N PHE A 20 9.17 -27.09 -17.81
CA PHE A 20 9.53 -26.17 -18.89
C PHE A 20 8.54 -26.27 -20.06
N TYR A 21 8.28 -27.49 -20.55
CA TYR A 21 7.30 -27.70 -21.62
C TYR A 21 5.90 -27.24 -21.23
N PHE A 22 5.47 -27.53 -20.01
CA PHE A 22 4.16 -27.10 -19.52
C PHE A 22 4.05 -25.57 -19.42
N GLY A 23 5.08 -24.91 -18.91
CA GLY A 23 5.16 -23.45 -18.85
C GLY A 23 5.11 -22.78 -20.21
N VAL A 24 5.83 -23.31 -21.21
CA VAL A 24 5.80 -22.82 -22.59
C VAL A 24 4.41 -23.01 -23.20
N VAL A 25 3.78 -24.16 -23.01
CA VAL A 25 2.42 -24.43 -23.53
C VAL A 25 1.41 -23.44 -22.94
N ILE A 26 1.46 -23.19 -21.63
CA ILE A 26 0.57 -22.19 -20.99
C ILE A 26 0.84 -20.79 -21.55
N LEU A 27 2.10 -20.40 -21.74
CA LEU A 27 2.47 -19.10 -22.30
C LEU A 27 1.93 -18.93 -23.73
N VAL A 28 2.09 -19.96 -24.56
CA VAL A 28 1.60 -19.97 -25.94
C VAL A 28 0.07 -19.91 -25.96
N LEU A 29 -0.62 -20.73 -25.15
CA LEU A 29 -2.08 -20.68 -25.04
C LEU A 29 -2.58 -19.31 -24.54
N ALA A 30 -1.88 -18.70 -23.58
CA ALA A 30 -2.21 -17.36 -23.10
C ALA A 30 -2.11 -16.31 -24.23
N LEU A 31 -1.13 -16.40 -25.14
CA LEU A 31 -1.01 -15.49 -26.28
C LEU A 31 -2.15 -15.64 -27.31
N PHE A 32 -2.79 -16.81 -27.41
CA PHE A 32 -3.85 -17.06 -28.37
C PHE A 32 -5.27 -16.79 -27.83
N VAL A 33 -5.46 -16.69 -26.51
CA VAL A 33 -6.76 -16.42 -25.91
C VAL A 33 -6.91 -14.92 -25.61
N ARG A 34 -7.64 -14.19 -26.47
CA ARG A 34 -7.74 -12.72 -26.41
C ARG A 34 -8.61 -12.15 -25.26
N ASP A 35 -9.48 -12.96 -24.65
CA ASP A 35 -10.56 -12.46 -23.77
C ASP A 35 -10.38 -12.78 -22.28
N LEU A 36 -9.19 -13.19 -21.83
CA LEU A 36 -8.91 -13.46 -20.41
C LEU A 36 -8.00 -12.39 -19.81
N ASP A 37 -8.19 -12.09 -18.52
CA ASP A 37 -7.25 -11.28 -17.73
C ASP A 37 -5.90 -12.01 -17.66
N MET A 38 -4.98 -11.60 -18.56
CA MET A 38 -3.69 -12.22 -18.80
C MET A 38 -2.70 -12.08 -17.63
N SER A 39 -2.98 -11.18 -16.67
CA SER A 39 -2.03 -10.84 -15.60
C SER A 39 -1.69 -12.04 -14.71
N ARG A 40 -2.67 -12.89 -14.40
CA ARG A 40 -2.52 -14.08 -13.54
C ARG A 40 -1.85 -15.26 -14.27
N PRO A 41 -2.32 -15.73 -15.44
CA PRO A 41 -1.73 -16.88 -16.11
C PRO A 41 -0.29 -16.62 -16.57
N VAL A 42 0.04 -15.40 -17.02
CA VAL A 42 1.42 -15.05 -17.41
C VAL A 42 2.36 -15.08 -16.19
N LYS A 43 1.90 -14.60 -15.03
CA LYS A 43 2.68 -14.65 -13.79
C LYS A 43 2.94 -16.09 -13.34
N ILE A 44 1.92 -16.95 -13.40
CA ILE A 44 2.04 -18.38 -13.09
C ILE A 44 3.00 -19.07 -14.06
N ALA A 45 2.86 -18.84 -15.37
CA ALA A 45 3.74 -19.40 -16.38
C ALA A 45 5.21 -18.97 -16.19
N SER A 46 5.43 -17.70 -15.85
CA SER A 46 6.77 -17.16 -15.58
C SER A 46 7.44 -17.84 -14.37
N ILE A 47 6.69 -18.08 -13.29
CA ILE A 47 7.20 -18.78 -12.10
C ILE A 47 7.52 -20.24 -12.44
N ILE A 48 6.64 -20.93 -13.17
CA ILE A 48 6.84 -22.32 -13.59
C ILE A 48 8.11 -22.44 -14.45
N LEU A 49 8.28 -21.55 -15.44
CA LEU A 49 9.46 -21.54 -16.31
C LEU A 49 10.75 -21.28 -15.52
N LEU A 50 10.72 -20.34 -14.58
CA LEU A 50 11.89 -20.00 -13.76
C LEU A 50 12.30 -21.15 -12.84
N VAL A 51 11.34 -21.81 -12.19
CA VAL A 51 11.59 -23.01 -11.36
C VAL A 51 12.06 -24.19 -12.21
N SER A 52 11.55 -24.32 -13.43
CA SER A 52 11.97 -25.37 -14.35
C SER A 52 13.41 -25.17 -14.83
N LEU A 53 13.79 -23.93 -15.13
CA LEU A 53 15.15 -23.56 -15.50
C LEU A 53 16.14 -23.75 -14.34
N SER A 54 15.75 -23.49 -13.09
CA SER A 54 16.63 -23.75 -11.95
C SER A 54 16.86 -25.24 -11.75
N LEU A 55 15.81 -26.06 -11.89
CA LEU A 55 15.91 -27.52 -11.82
C LEU A 55 16.82 -28.10 -12.90
N LEU A 56 16.81 -27.52 -14.11
CA LEU A 56 17.70 -27.91 -15.20
C LEU A 56 19.15 -27.46 -14.98
N ALA A 57 19.37 -26.34 -14.29
CA ALA A 57 20.71 -25.85 -14.00
C ALA A 57 21.48 -26.75 -13.03
N GLY A 58 20.77 -27.49 -12.15
CA GLY A 58 21.38 -28.46 -11.25
C GLY A 58 22.30 -27.84 -10.18
N ASP A 59 22.26 -26.52 -10.01
CA ASP A 59 23.19 -25.76 -9.16
C ASP A 59 22.46 -25.09 -7.99
N VAL A 60 23.03 -25.24 -6.79
CA VAL A 60 22.48 -24.71 -5.52
C VAL A 60 22.33 -23.19 -5.53
N THR A 61 23.29 -22.49 -6.15
CA THR A 61 23.29 -21.02 -6.28
C THR A 61 22.14 -20.56 -7.17
N VAL A 62 21.84 -21.31 -8.23
CA VAL A 62 20.73 -21.00 -9.15
C VAL A 62 19.38 -21.23 -8.48
N TYR A 63 19.23 -22.29 -7.68
CA TYR A 63 18.03 -22.50 -6.86
C TYR A 63 17.80 -21.33 -5.89
N LEU A 64 18.86 -20.90 -5.20
CA LEU A 64 18.78 -19.78 -4.28
C LEU A 64 18.40 -18.49 -4.99
N ALA A 65 19.04 -18.19 -6.14
CA ALA A 65 18.74 -17.02 -6.94
C ALA A 65 17.28 -17.01 -7.43
N VAL A 66 16.75 -18.16 -7.85
CA VAL A 66 15.36 -18.28 -8.30
C VAL A 66 14.36 -18.10 -7.15
N ILE A 67 14.66 -18.58 -5.94
CA ILE A 67 13.83 -18.29 -4.75
C ILE A 67 13.76 -16.78 -4.52
N PHE A 68 14.88 -16.07 -4.62
CA PHE A 68 14.89 -14.61 -4.50
C PHE A 68 14.10 -13.96 -5.61
N ILE A 69 14.29 -14.35 -6.88
CA ILE A 69 13.58 -13.79 -8.04
C ILE A 69 12.06 -14.00 -7.90
N VAL A 70 11.61 -15.22 -7.58
CA VAL A 70 10.19 -15.52 -7.32
C VAL A 70 9.68 -14.68 -6.16
N ALA A 71 10.45 -14.56 -5.08
CA ALA A 71 10.07 -13.70 -3.97
C ALA A 71 9.99 -12.21 -4.41
N THR A 72 10.93 -11.66 -5.18
CA THR A 72 10.83 -10.31 -5.75
C THR A 72 9.63 -10.14 -6.69
N GLY A 73 9.29 -11.14 -7.50
CA GLY A 73 8.21 -11.06 -8.47
C GLY A 73 6.82 -11.31 -7.86
N VAL A 74 6.73 -12.11 -6.80
CA VAL A 74 5.47 -12.47 -6.12
C VAL A 74 5.16 -11.51 -4.98
N THR A 75 6.18 -11.02 -4.27
CA THR A 75 5.97 -10.18 -3.09
C THR A 75 6.30 -8.71 -3.31
N LYS A 76 5.46 -7.83 -2.72
CA LYS A 76 5.76 -6.39 -2.59
C LYS A 76 7.14 -6.23 -1.95
N SER A 77 7.92 -5.24 -2.38
CA SER A 77 9.28 -4.94 -1.91
C SER A 77 9.44 -4.99 -0.37
N ASP A 78 8.39 -4.60 0.37
CA ASP A 78 8.34 -4.63 1.83
C ASP A 78 8.50 -6.02 2.46
N PHE A 79 8.04 -7.08 1.80
CA PHE A 79 8.17 -8.45 2.33
C PHE A 79 9.58 -8.99 2.15
N LEU A 80 10.26 -8.64 1.06
CA LEU A 80 11.66 -9.00 0.84
C LEU A 80 12.59 -8.33 1.84
N LEU A 81 12.33 -7.07 2.17
CA LEU A 81 13.06 -6.36 3.21
C LEU A 81 12.86 -7.02 4.58
N LYS A 82 11.64 -7.46 4.89
CA LYS A 82 11.32 -8.22 6.12
C LYS A 82 12.00 -9.59 6.13
N LEU A 83 12.00 -10.32 5.02
CA LEU A 83 12.63 -11.63 4.91
C LEU A 83 14.16 -11.54 4.99
N ALA A 84 14.76 -10.54 4.33
CA ALA A 84 16.20 -10.28 4.41
C ALA A 84 16.64 -9.89 5.84
N ALA A 85 15.80 -9.16 6.58
CA ALA A 85 16.03 -8.84 7.99
C ALA A 85 15.95 -10.08 8.89
N ILE A 86 15.00 -10.98 8.64
CA ILE A 86 14.84 -12.24 9.38
C ILE A 86 16.00 -13.21 9.07
N LEU A 87 16.37 -13.36 7.79
CA LEU A 87 17.45 -14.24 7.34
C LEU A 87 18.83 -13.82 7.85
N ARG A 88 19.07 -12.52 8.07
CA ARG A 88 20.32 -12.04 8.67
C ARG A 88 20.47 -12.40 10.14
N GLY A 89 19.37 -12.60 10.88
CA GLY A 89 19.38 -12.96 12.31
C GLY A 89 20.10 -11.93 13.21
N GLY A 90 19.89 -12.03 14.52
CA GLY A 90 20.62 -11.24 15.52
C GLY A 90 20.57 -9.72 15.31
N GLU A 91 21.75 -9.09 15.22
CA GLU A 91 21.93 -7.63 15.04
C GLU A 91 21.35 -7.11 13.72
N GLY A 92 21.20 -7.92 12.67
CA GLY A 92 20.63 -7.47 11.39
C GLY A 92 19.11 -7.26 11.45
N ALA A 93 18.39 -8.12 12.19
CA ALA A 93 16.97 -7.93 12.46
C ALA A 93 16.75 -6.75 13.42
N LYS A 94 17.59 -6.65 14.47
CA LYS A 94 17.55 -5.54 15.42
C LYS A 94 17.89 -4.21 14.75
N SER A 95 18.91 -4.15 13.90
CA SER A 95 19.27 -2.99 13.08
C SER A 95 18.20 -2.64 12.06
N TYR A 96 17.45 -3.59 11.49
CA TYR A 96 16.34 -3.28 10.60
C TYR A 96 15.13 -2.70 11.35
N PHE A 97 14.76 -3.26 12.52
CA PHE A 97 13.69 -2.71 13.36
C PHE A 97 14.11 -1.40 14.06
N ASP A 98 15.38 -1.26 14.42
CA ASP A 98 15.94 -0.03 14.94
C ASP A 98 16.17 0.98 13.81
N TYR A 99 16.46 0.58 12.57
CA TYR A 99 16.45 1.44 11.38
C TYR A 99 15.03 1.90 11.06
N LEU A 100 14.00 1.06 11.21
CA LEU A 100 12.60 1.51 11.14
C LEU A 100 12.27 2.54 12.25
N LYS A 101 12.90 2.42 13.43
CA LYS A 101 12.82 3.43 14.51
C LYS A 101 13.73 4.65 14.29
N GLU A 102 14.79 4.54 13.50
CA GLU A 102 15.82 5.56 13.24
C GLU A 102 15.66 6.24 11.88
N LEU A 103 14.75 5.76 11.02
CA LEU A 103 14.29 6.48 9.84
C LEU A 103 14.01 7.93 10.27
N PRO A 104 14.46 8.95 9.50
CA PRO A 104 14.29 10.36 9.86
C PRO A 104 12.81 10.79 10.01
N PHE A 105 11.90 9.87 9.68
CA PHE A 105 10.45 9.97 9.78
C PHE A 105 9.85 9.24 10.99
N SER A 106 10.65 8.73 11.94
CA SER A 106 10.18 8.21 13.24
C SER A 106 10.38 9.25 14.36
N LYS A 107 11.50 10.00 14.31
CA LYS A 107 11.84 11.03 15.31
C LYS A 107 10.96 12.29 15.28
N ASN A 108 10.09 12.44 14.28
CA ASN A 108 9.15 13.56 14.14
C ASN A 108 7.67 13.16 14.07
N LEU A 109 7.31 11.86 14.06
CA LEU A 109 5.89 11.41 14.16
C LEU A 109 5.22 11.89 15.45
N LEU A 110 6.05 12.07 16.47
CA LEU A 110 5.62 12.53 17.78
C LEU A 110 5.63 14.06 17.89
N LYS A 111 6.31 14.86 17.05
CA LYS A 111 6.42 16.30 17.40
C LYS A 111 5.12 17.08 17.28
N PRO A 112 4.29 16.91 16.23
CA PRO A 112 2.99 17.56 16.18
C PRO A 112 1.92 16.76 16.96
N GLY A 113 1.95 15.42 16.92
CA GLY A 113 1.01 14.57 17.68
C GLY A 113 1.22 14.62 19.19
N VAL A 114 2.47 14.62 19.68
CA VAL A 114 2.82 14.84 21.08
C VAL A 114 2.69 16.31 21.47
N ALA A 115 2.89 17.28 20.58
CA ALA A 115 2.52 18.66 20.89
C ALA A 115 0.99 18.81 21.04
N ALA A 116 0.19 18.14 20.20
CA ALA A 116 -1.26 18.10 20.33
C ALA A 116 -1.70 17.36 21.60
N LEU A 117 -1.13 16.18 21.91
CA LEU A 117 -1.35 15.44 23.17
C LEU A 117 -0.93 16.25 24.39
N ARG A 118 0.25 16.89 24.36
CA ARG A 118 0.81 17.70 25.45
C ARG A 118 0.00 18.98 25.68
N ASN A 119 -0.67 19.49 24.64
CA ASN A 119 -1.60 20.61 24.73
C ASN A 119 -3.07 20.16 24.95
N GLY A 120 -3.32 18.85 25.16
CA GLY A 120 -4.65 18.29 25.42
C GLY A 120 -5.62 18.30 24.23
N ARG A 121 -5.13 18.48 23.00
CA ARG A 121 -5.93 18.65 21.77
C ARG A 121 -6.23 17.36 21.00
N ALA A 122 -5.57 16.24 21.32
CA ALA A 122 -5.81 14.94 20.69
C ALA A 122 -5.56 13.81 21.70
N SER A 123 -6.28 12.69 21.59
CA SER A 123 -6.04 11.50 22.42
C SER A 123 -5.11 10.50 21.71
N LEU A 124 -4.39 9.68 22.49
CA LEU A 124 -3.52 8.61 21.97
C LEU A 124 -4.31 7.60 21.13
N GLU A 125 -5.58 7.41 21.50
CA GLU A 125 -6.52 6.54 20.80
C GLU A 125 -6.83 7.08 19.41
N THR A 126 -7.16 8.37 19.28
CA THR A 126 -7.44 9.02 17.98
C THR A 126 -6.24 8.89 17.02
N ILE A 127 -5.03 9.18 17.50
CA ILE A 127 -3.80 9.06 16.70
C ILE A 127 -3.57 7.61 16.25
N GLY A 128 -3.84 6.64 17.13
CA GLY A 128 -3.75 5.21 16.79
C GLY A 128 -4.77 4.81 15.72
N MET A 129 -6.00 5.32 15.81
CA MET A 129 -7.06 5.05 14.84
C MET A 129 -6.75 5.69 13.47
N GLU A 130 -6.24 6.93 13.44
CA GLU A 130 -5.79 7.60 12.21
C GLU A 130 -4.74 6.77 11.49
N GLU A 131 -3.73 6.28 12.21
CA GLU A 131 -2.65 5.48 11.62
C GLU A 131 -3.18 4.16 11.01
N VAL A 132 -4.18 3.53 11.62
CA VAL A 132 -4.84 2.34 11.03
C VAL A 132 -5.53 2.70 9.71
N VAL A 133 -6.25 3.82 9.67
CA VAL A 133 -6.92 4.31 8.46
C VAL A 133 -5.90 4.63 7.37
N LEU A 134 -4.84 5.38 7.68
CA LEU A 134 -3.82 5.74 6.71
C LEU A 134 -3.12 4.49 6.13
N ARG A 135 -2.80 3.48 6.94
CA ARG A 135 -2.24 2.20 6.46
C ARG A 135 -3.21 1.43 5.56
N TYR A 136 -4.51 1.52 5.81
CA TYR A 136 -5.52 0.97 4.91
C TYR A 136 -5.47 1.68 3.54
N LEU A 137 -5.42 3.00 3.52
CA LEU A 137 -5.32 3.78 2.28
C LEU A 137 -4.04 3.45 1.50
N GLU A 138 -2.88 3.33 2.17
CA GLU A 138 -1.64 2.92 1.50
C GLU A 138 -1.75 1.55 0.82
N ARG A 139 -2.43 0.60 1.47
CA ARG A 139 -2.67 -0.73 0.89
C ARG A 139 -3.63 -0.68 -0.29
N LYS A 140 -4.68 0.16 -0.20
CA LYS A 140 -5.70 0.33 -1.23
C LYS A 140 -5.15 1.00 -2.48
N TYR A 141 -4.40 2.09 -2.31
CA TYR A 141 -3.88 2.90 -3.42
C TYR A 141 -2.46 2.51 -3.86
N GLY A 142 -1.78 1.64 -3.10
CA GLY A 142 -0.42 1.19 -3.44
C GLY A 142 0.64 2.30 -3.39
N THR A 143 0.36 3.39 -2.66
CA THR A 143 1.24 4.56 -2.52
C THR A 143 1.52 4.83 -1.06
N ILE A 144 2.66 5.47 -0.78
CA ILE A 144 3.05 5.87 0.58
C ILE A 144 2.39 7.20 0.91
N ILE A 145 1.79 7.30 2.09
CA ILE A 145 1.19 8.53 2.60
C ILE A 145 2.20 9.24 3.51
N LYS A 146 2.45 10.53 3.30
CA LYS A 146 3.22 11.33 4.25
C LYS A 146 2.29 11.79 5.37
N ARG A 147 2.61 11.49 6.63
CA ARG A 147 1.80 11.84 7.81
C ARG A 147 2.05 13.28 8.27
N MET A 148 1.05 13.87 8.94
CA MET A 148 1.16 15.13 9.69
C MET A 148 1.88 16.23 8.91
N VAL A 149 1.40 16.51 7.70
CA VAL A 149 2.09 17.40 6.77
C VAL A 149 1.65 18.84 6.98
N ASN A 150 2.62 19.70 7.26
CA ASN A 150 2.39 21.14 7.31
C ASN A 150 2.27 21.71 5.89
N VAL A 151 1.10 22.23 5.58
CA VAL A 151 0.81 22.96 4.34
C VAL A 151 0.40 24.38 4.71
N GLY A 152 1.38 25.30 4.67
CA GLY A 152 1.19 26.67 5.15
C GLY A 152 1.01 26.70 6.67
N LYS A 153 -0.17 27.13 7.14
CA LYS A 153 -0.54 27.16 8.57
C LYS A 153 -1.39 25.95 9.00
N THR A 154 -1.70 25.06 8.06
CA THR A 154 -2.56 23.90 8.27
C THR A 154 -1.73 22.64 8.40
N VAL A 155 -2.10 21.74 9.32
CA VAL A 155 -1.47 20.43 9.48
C VAL A 155 -2.45 19.36 9.00
N LEU A 156 -2.14 18.66 7.93
CA LEU A 156 -3.00 17.57 7.40
C LEU A 156 -2.58 16.22 7.97
N ASP A 157 -3.54 15.30 8.09
CA ASP A 157 -3.27 13.95 8.59
C ASP A 157 -2.40 13.16 7.62
N GLY A 158 -2.68 13.30 6.31
CA GLY A 158 -1.95 12.62 5.25
C GLY A 158 -1.80 13.45 3.97
N VAL A 159 -0.73 13.20 3.21
CA VAL A 159 -0.58 13.63 1.82
C VAL A 159 0.01 12.49 1.00
N MET A 160 -0.61 12.14 -0.12
CA MET A 160 -0.05 11.17 -1.06
C MET A 160 0.26 11.79 -2.41
N ALA A 161 1.36 11.37 -3.02
CA ALA A 161 1.68 11.68 -4.40
C ALA A 161 0.96 10.72 -5.35
N THR A 162 0.51 11.24 -6.49
CA THR A 162 -0.06 10.48 -7.60
C THR A 162 0.67 10.86 -8.89
N GLU A 163 0.41 10.14 -9.98
CA GLU A 163 0.99 10.46 -11.28
C GLU A 163 0.61 11.86 -11.80
N ARG A 164 -0.53 12.39 -11.36
CA ARG A 164 -1.09 13.67 -11.83
C ARG A 164 -0.88 14.82 -10.85
N GLY A 165 -0.48 14.53 -9.62
CA GLY A 165 -0.26 15.56 -8.60
C GLY A 165 -0.30 15.00 -7.18
N VAL A 166 -1.10 15.61 -6.30
CA VAL A 166 -1.18 15.23 -4.89
C VAL A 166 -2.61 15.06 -4.42
N VAL A 167 -2.79 14.17 -3.44
CA VAL A 167 -4.03 14.07 -2.68
C VAL A 167 -3.78 14.46 -1.24
N LEU A 168 -4.56 15.42 -0.77
CA LEU A 168 -4.56 15.93 0.59
C LEU A 168 -5.60 15.14 1.39
N ILE A 169 -5.20 14.58 2.53
CA ILE A 169 -5.99 13.61 3.28
C ILE A 169 -6.29 14.15 4.68
N GLU A 170 -7.56 14.07 5.06
CA GLU A 170 -8.03 14.31 6.42
C GLU A 170 -8.90 13.13 6.87
N VAL A 171 -8.67 12.64 8.09
CA VAL A 171 -9.37 11.50 8.68
C VAL A 171 -10.28 11.99 9.81
N LEU A 172 -11.57 11.66 9.71
CA LEU A 172 -12.59 12.09 10.68
C LEU A 172 -13.23 10.90 11.38
N PHE A 173 -13.35 11.03 12.69
CA PHE A 173 -14.11 10.12 13.56
C PHE A 173 -15.39 10.77 14.09
N ASP A 174 -15.42 12.10 14.16
CA ASP A 174 -16.65 12.86 14.39
C ASP A 174 -17.39 13.05 13.06
N THR A 175 -18.68 12.75 13.05
CA THR A 175 -19.55 12.83 11.88
C THR A 175 -20.56 13.99 11.96
N THR A 176 -20.39 14.89 12.93
CA THR A 176 -21.16 16.14 12.99
C THR A 176 -20.93 17.00 11.74
N GLU A 177 -21.94 17.78 11.35
CA GLU A 177 -21.83 18.69 10.20
C GLU A 177 -20.72 19.73 10.39
N GLU A 178 -20.55 20.23 11.61
CA GLU A 178 -19.49 21.20 11.95
C GLU A 178 -18.11 20.61 11.73
N ALA A 179 -17.84 19.40 12.25
CA ALA A 179 -16.56 18.73 12.05
C ALA A 179 -16.25 18.47 10.56
N VAL A 180 -17.26 18.04 9.78
CA VAL A 180 -17.11 17.80 8.34
C VAL A 180 -16.79 19.10 7.60
N ARG A 181 -17.47 20.21 7.94
CA ARG A 181 -17.21 21.52 7.34
C ARG A 181 -15.82 22.03 7.67
N ASP A 182 -15.40 21.90 8.92
CA ASP A 182 -14.06 22.31 9.37
C ASP A 182 -12.97 21.51 8.66
N ALA A 183 -13.15 20.20 8.49
CA ALA A 183 -12.23 19.34 7.76
C ALA A 183 -12.13 19.71 6.27
N LEU A 184 -13.25 20.00 5.62
CA LEU A 184 -13.27 20.44 4.22
C LEU A 184 -12.61 21.82 4.06
N ASP A 185 -12.91 22.77 4.93
CA ASP A 185 -12.27 24.10 4.93
C ASP A 185 -10.76 23.99 5.15
N LYS A 186 -10.34 23.12 6.07
CA LYS A 186 -8.93 22.79 6.32
C LYS A 186 -8.23 22.26 5.06
N LEU A 187 -8.86 21.32 4.34
CA LEU A 187 -8.35 20.77 3.09
C LEU A 187 -8.29 21.82 1.96
N VAL A 188 -9.32 22.65 1.82
CA VAL A 188 -9.38 23.73 0.82
C VAL A 188 -8.28 24.78 1.07
N LYS A 189 -8.08 25.19 2.33
CA LYS A 189 -6.99 26.08 2.71
C LYS A 189 -5.62 25.49 2.37
N ALA A 190 -5.41 24.21 2.63
CA ALA A 190 -4.17 23.53 2.24
C ALA A 190 -4.00 23.45 0.71
N ALA A 191 -5.08 23.18 -0.02
CA ALA A 191 -5.09 23.09 -1.48
C ALA A 191 -4.69 24.40 -2.16
N SER A 192 -5.23 25.52 -1.70
CA SER A 192 -4.87 26.85 -2.22
C SER A 192 -3.38 27.17 -2.04
N VAL A 193 -2.81 26.84 -0.87
CA VAL A 193 -1.37 26.99 -0.61
C VAL A 193 -0.53 26.07 -1.49
N TYR A 194 -1.00 24.85 -1.75
CA TYR A 194 -0.28 23.90 -2.60
C TYR A 194 -0.29 24.33 -4.07
N ARG A 195 -1.46 24.70 -4.61
CA ARG A 195 -1.62 25.22 -5.98
C ARG A 195 -0.78 26.47 -6.25
N ALA A 196 -0.61 27.32 -5.24
CA ALA A 196 0.27 28.49 -5.36
C ALA A 196 1.77 28.14 -5.50
N LYS A 197 2.16 26.91 -5.19
CA LYS A 197 3.57 26.46 -5.15
C LYS A 197 3.90 25.36 -6.16
N SER A 198 2.92 24.75 -6.79
CA SER A 198 3.09 23.57 -7.65
C SER A 198 2.08 23.60 -8.79
N GLU A 199 2.50 23.17 -9.98
CA GLU A 199 1.66 23.09 -11.18
C GLU A 199 0.83 21.79 -11.26
N GLY A 200 0.98 20.88 -10.30
CA GLY A 200 0.28 19.60 -10.30
C GLY A 200 -1.19 19.68 -9.82
N ASP A 201 -1.99 18.69 -10.24
CA ASP A 201 -3.38 18.57 -9.80
C ASP A 201 -3.47 18.34 -8.27
N VAL A 202 -4.49 18.90 -7.65
CA VAL A 202 -4.78 18.69 -6.22
C VAL A 202 -6.16 18.06 -6.08
N GLU A 203 -6.19 16.90 -5.43
CA GLU A 203 -7.41 16.22 -5.00
C GLU A 203 -7.51 16.25 -3.48
N LEU A 204 -8.72 16.36 -2.97
CA LEU A 204 -9.03 16.33 -1.54
C LEU A 204 -9.66 14.98 -1.22
N LEU A 205 -9.19 14.33 -0.15
CA LEU A 205 -9.70 13.05 0.31
C LEU A 205 -10.12 13.16 1.77
N LEU A 206 -11.44 13.12 1.97
CA LEU A 206 -12.06 13.06 3.28
C LEU A 206 -12.37 11.62 3.65
N VAL A 207 -11.82 11.13 4.76
CA VAL A 207 -11.94 9.71 5.15
C VAL A 207 -12.64 9.59 6.49
N PHE A 208 -13.76 8.86 6.52
CA PHE A 208 -14.46 8.57 7.76
C PHE A 208 -13.94 7.27 8.38
N GLY A 209 -13.30 7.39 9.54
CA GLY A 209 -12.75 6.26 10.31
C GLY A 209 -13.74 5.53 11.21
N THR A 210 -15.03 5.85 11.08
CA THR A 210 -16.11 5.40 12.00
C THR A 210 -17.19 4.62 11.26
N GLU A 211 -17.85 3.69 11.98
CA GLU A 211 -19.02 2.95 11.48
C GLU A 211 -20.27 3.84 11.36
N LYS A 212 -20.32 4.94 12.12
CA LYS A 212 -21.46 5.85 12.10
C LYS A 212 -21.43 6.62 10.79
N LYS A 213 -22.43 6.36 9.93
CA LYS A 213 -22.66 7.21 8.77
C LYS A 213 -22.94 8.64 9.23
N PRO A 214 -22.38 9.65 8.56
CA PRO A 214 -22.76 11.04 8.79
C PRO A 214 -24.27 11.21 8.62
N SER A 215 -24.88 11.96 9.53
CA SER A 215 -26.29 12.34 9.43
C SER A 215 -26.53 13.33 8.29
N ILE A 216 -25.47 13.98 7.82
CA ILE A 216 -25.48 14.92 6.71
C ILE A 216 -25.15 14.25 5.38
N ASP A 217 -25.72 14.81 4.30
CA ASP A 217 -25.33 14.47 2.93
C ASP A 217 -23.93 15.04 2.61
N VAL A 218 -22.90 14.31 3.05
CA VAL A 218 -21.49 14.66 2.79
C VAL A 218 -21.20 14.74 1.29
N LYS A 219 -21.90 13.96 0.45
CA LYS A 219 -21.71 14.01 -1.00
C LYS A 219 -22.22 15.33 -1.59
N ARG A 220 -23.24 15.93 -1.00
CA ARG A 220 -23.70 17.27 -1.37
C ARG A 220 -22.71 18.33 -0.93
N LEU A 221 -22.20 18.26 0.30
CA LEU A 221 -21.17 19.19 0.78
C LEU A 221 -19.89 19.12 -0.05
N ALA A 222 -19.41 17.90 -0.34
CA ALA A 222 -18.25 17.68 -1.19
C ALA A 222 -18.45 18.33 -2.57
N ARG A 223 -19.59 18.07 -3.23
CA ARG A 223 -19.91 18.68 -4.53
C ARG A 223 -19.95 20.20 -4.50
N ASN A 224 -20.52 20.81 -3.47
CA ASN A 224 -20.51 22.26 -3.32
C ASN A 224 -19.06 22.80 -3.25
N VAL A 225 -18.18 22.11 -2.53
CA VAL A 225 -16.74 22.46 -2.47
C VAL A 225 -16.05 22.26 -3.82
N GLU A 226 -16.40 21.19 -4.55
CA GLU A 226 -15.87 20.97 -5.91
C GLU A 226 -16.25 22.10 -6.86
N GLU A 227 -17.53 22.52 -6.84
CA GLU A 227 -18.06 23.60 -7.69
C GLU A 227 -17.47 24.97 -7.33
N GLU A 228 -17.35 25.26 -6.04
CA GLU A 228 -16.89 26.57 -5.55
C GLU A 228 -15.38 26.76 -5.75
N TYR A 229 -14.57 25.72 -5.54
CA TYR A 229 -13.09 25.83 -5.52
C TYR A 229 -12.41 25.14 -6.71
N GLY A 230 -13.16 24.47 -7.58
CA GLY A 230 -12.63 23.75 -8.74
C GLY A 230 -11.61 22.68 -8.34
N VAL A 231 -11.78 22.05 -7.18
CA VAL A 231 -10.94 20.94 -6.66
C VAL A 231 -11.75 19.67 -6.68
N LYS A 232 -11.15 18.53 -6.99
CA LYS A 232 -11.84 17.24 -6.87
C LYS A 232 -11.90 16.82 -5.40
N VAL A 233 -13.06 16.38 -4.92
CA VAL A 233 -13.28 15.95 -3.53
C VAL A 233 -13.79 14.51 -3.52
N SER A 234 -12.94 13.60 -3.05
CA SER A 234 -13.28 12.20 -2.82
C SER A 234 -13.65 11.98 -1.35
N VAL A 235 -14.67 11.14 -1.13
CA VAL A 235 -15.11 10.74 0.21
C VAL A 235 -15.01 9.23 0.34
N GLU A 236 -14.32 8.78 1.39
CA GLU A 236 -14.06 7.37 1.65
C GLU A 236 -14.48 6.97 3.06
N PHE A 237 -14.83 5.69 3.22
CA PHE A 237 -15.21 5.11 4.51
C PHE A 237 -14.26 3.97 4.85
N ALA A 238 -13.59 4.08 5.99
CA ALA A 238 -12.58 3.15 6.47
C ALA A 238 -12.88 2.77 7.92
N GLU A 239 -13.87 1.89 8.11
CA GLU A 239 -14.32 1.47 9.44
C GLU A 239 -13.20 0.76 10.22
N VAL A 240 -12.66 1.43 11.24
CA VAL A 240 -11.49 0.93 11.99
C VAL A 240 -11.73 -0.43 12.66
N SER A 241 -12.94 -0.68 13.16
CA SER A 241 -13.35 -1.96 13.74
C SER A 241 -13.14 -3.13 12.76
N LYS A 242 -13.56 -2.96 11.50
CA LYS A 242 -13.39 -3.96 10.44
C LYS A 242 -11.93 -4.10 9.98
N LEU A 243 -11.13 -3.05 10.13
CA LEU A 243 -9.72 -3.05 9.74
C LEU A 243 -8.81 -3.74 10.77
N ILE A 244 -9.21 -3.77 12.04
CA ILE A 244 -8.45 -4.39 13.14
C ILE A 244 -8.90 -5.84 13.37
N GLY A 245 -10.18 -6.16 13.12
CA GLY A 245 -10.77 -7.48 13.39
C GLY A 245 -10.75 -8.49 12.23
N GLY A 246 -10.00 -8.22 11.16
CA GLY A 246 -9.92 -9.05 9.94
C GLY A 246 -8.57 -9.72 9.71
#